data_AF-A0A2J6R726-F1
#
_entry.id   AF-A0A2J6R726-F1
#
_cell.length_a   1.000
_cell.length_b   1.000
_cell.length_c   1.000
_cell.angle_alpha   90.00
_cell.angle_beta   90.00
_cell.angle_gamma   90.00
#
_symmetry.space_group_name_H-M   'P 1'
#
loop_
_entity.id
_entity.type
_entity.pdbx_description
1 polymer ?
#
loop_
_entity_poly.entity_id
_entity_poly.type
_entity_poly.pdbx_seq_one_letter_code
_entity_poly.pdbx_strand_id
1 'polypeptide(L)'
;MEVQYDSQIVAIGKKAAKLNLNLQEVSDYYHTCHAAAKRSFSHPRVPQIYHQFIAERETWKHYFEDEFPGKDPLYNCFVAALDYIEREPERHINSEGEAGLKSTNHDLMGRIQQLEAAIQRKDLVTQSKDELLKIKEETLLADQALISGKDSIIKMRETELQREIDLVKSHENTIAWQSRDIRELRSKIAQLTKNIQDLDQKFNSKDSPHKLQNICDSRMKEVKKVNVTIRKRENEIRELRERLRMYEGVPGTFVVSPLAKGEAKKRSSKGKREKDLQNKSELMEY
;
A
#
# COMPACT_ATOMS: atom_id res chain seq x y z
N MET A 1 7.85 46.34 -35.08
CA MET A 1 8.87 45.31 -34.79
C MET A 1 8.27 43.99 -35.26
N GLU A 2 8.80 43.39 -36.32
CA GLU A 2 8.34 42.06 -36.75
C GLU A 2 8.75 41.04 -35.69
N VAL A 3 7.77 40.34 -35.11
CA VAL A 3 8.02 39.33 -34.08
C VAL A 3 8.47 38.05 -34.77
N GLN A 4 9.75 37.72 -34.65
CA GLN A 4 10.30 36.45 -35.15
C GLN A 4 10.17 35.37 -34.06
N TYR A 5 9.63 34.21 -34.44
CA TYR A 5 9.49 33.04 -33.58
C TYR A 5 10.11 31.83 -34.26
N ASP A 6 11.05 31.19 -33.57
CA ASP A 6 11.66 29.95 -34.02
C ASP A 6 10.75 28.79 -33.63
N SER A 7 9.91 28.35 -34.58
CA SER A 7 8.99 27.23 -34.37
C SER A 7 9.71 25.97 -33.92
N GLN A 8 9.16 25.34 -32.88
CA GLN A 8 9.64 24.10 -32.27
C GLN A 8 8.96 22.86 -32.84
N ILE A 9 8.11 22.98 -33.87
CA ILE A 9 7.33 21.85 -34.40
C ILE A 9 8.22 20.72 -34.93
N VAL A 10 9.35 21.05 -35.55
CA VAL A 10 10.34 20.08 -36.02
C VAL A 10 11.05 19.40 -34.85
N ALA A 11 11.31 20.14 -33.76
CA ALA A 11 11.93 19.59 -32.56
C ALA A 11 10.97 18.62 -31.84
N ILE A 12 9.68 18.97 -31.77
CA ILE A 12 8.60 18.11 -31.25
C ILE A 12 8.57 16.79 -32.03
N GLY A 13 8.51 16.85 -33.36
CA GLY A 13 8.48 15.64 -34.20
C GLY A 13 9.72 14.75 -34.02
N LYS A 14 10.92 15.35 -34.00
CA LYS A 14 12.17 14.60 -33.75
C LYS A 14 12.21 13.96 -32.37
N LYS A 15 11.68 14.63 -31.34
CA LYS A 15 11.67 14.11 -29.97
C LYS A 15 10.61 13.02 -29.79
N ALA A 16 9.43 13.19 -30.36
CA ALA A 16 8.40 12.16 -30.42
C ALA A 16 8.91 10.87 -31.09
N ALA A 17 9.64 11.01 -32.21
CA ALA A 17 10.27 9.88 -32.88
C ALA A 17 11.32 9.17 -32.01
N LYS A 18 12.14 9.91 -31.25
CA LYS A 18 13.12 9.32 -30.31
C LYS A 18 12.46 8.51 -29.18
N LEU A 19 11.28 8.93 -28.74
CA LEU A 19 10.52 8.28 -27.68
C LEU A 19 9.56 7.19 -28.21
N ASN A 20 9.61 6.87 -29.51
CA ASN A 20 8.71 5.92 -30.19
C ASN A 20 7.22 6.27 -29.99
N LEU A 21 6.88 7.56 -29.91
CA LEU A 21 5.49 8.02 -29.84
C LEU A 21 4.84 7.99 -31.23
N ASN A 22 3.53 7.76 -31.26
CA ASN A 22 2.75 7.82 -32.50
C ASN A 22 2.71 9.27 -33.01
N LEU A 23 3.37 9.53 -34.14
CA LEU A 23 3.46 10.87 -34.73
C LEU A 23 2.09 11.43 -35.14
N GLN A 24 1.15 10.57 -35.51
CA GLN A 24 -0.20 11.02 -35.87
C GLN A 24 -0.93 11.57 -34.65
N GLU A 25 -0.86 10.86 -33.52
CA GLU A 25 -1.48 11.31 -32.25
C GLU A 25 -0.88 12.62 -31.76
N VAL A 26 0.45 12.75 -31.81
CA VAL A 26 1.15 13.99 -31.43
C VAL A 26 0.73 15.16 -32.34
N SER A 27 0.57 14.91 -33.63
CA SER A 27 0.11 15.91 -34.61
C SER A 27 -1.35 16.32 -34.37
N ASP A 28 -2.23 15.36 -34.10
CA ASP A 28 -3.65 15.61 -33.83
C ASP A 28 -3.83 16.41 -32.53
N TYR A 29 -3.04 16.08 -31.51
CA TYR A 29 -2.98 16.85 -30.25
C TYR A 29 -2.52 18.29 -30.50
N TYR A 30 -1.43 18.47 -31.25
CA TYR A 30 -0.93 19.79 -31.61
C TYR A 30 -1.98 20.65 -32.31
N HIS A 31 -2.67 20.10 -33.32
CA HIS A 31 -3.71 20.83 -34.04
C HIS A 31 -4.92 21.15 -33.16
N THR A 32 -5.26 20.27 -32.22
CA THR A 32 -6.30 20.51 -31.22
C THR A 32 -5.93 21.68 -30.31
N CYS A 33 -4.72 21.71 -29.78
CA CYS A 33 -4.20 22.82 -28.97
C CYS A 33 -4.15 24.14 -29.76
N HIS A 34 -3.74 24.09 -31.03
CA HIS A 34 -3.70 25.27 -31.90
C HIS A 34 -5.09 25.83 -32.18
N ALA A 35 -6.07 24.97 -32.45
CA ALA A 35 -7.46 25.39 -32.62
C ALA A 35 -8.06 25.97 -31.33
N ALA A 36 -7.73 25.38 -30.17
CA ALA A 36 -8.12 25.92 -28.87
C ALA A 36 -7.50 27.30 -28.62
N ALA A 37 -6.19 27.47 -28.89
CA ALA A 37 -5.49 28.75 -28.75
C ALA A 37 -6.12 29.85 -29.62
N LYS A 38 -6.50 29.54 -30.86
CA LYS A 38 -7.21 30.49 -31.74
C LYS A 38 -8.56 30.92 -31.20
N ARG A 39 -9.31 30.01 -30.55
CA ARG A 39 -10.61 30.32 -29.94
C ARG A 39 -10.46 31.16 -28.68
N SER A 40 -9.50 30.80 -27.82
CA SER A 40 -9.23 31.49 -26.55
C SER A 40 -8.63 32.88 -26.75
N PHE A 41 -7.84 33.07 -27.80
CA PHE A 41 -7.18 34.34 -28.12
C PHE A 41 -7.61 34.85 -29.51
N SER A 42 -8.91 35.04 -29.69
CA SER A 42 -9.53 35.41 -30.97
C SER A 42 -9.41 36.90 -31.35
N HIS A 43 -8.80 37.72 -30.50
CA HIS A 43 -8.69 39.15 -30.74
C HIS A 43 -7.83 39.42 -32.00
N PRO A 44 -8.26 40.28 -32.94
CA PRO A 44 -7.54 40.57 -34.20
C PRO A 44 -6.12 41.15 -34.05
N ARG A 45 -5.73 41.50 -32.82
CA ARG A 45 -4.42 42.07 -32.49
C ARG A 45 -3.44 41.01 -31.98
N VAL A 46 -3.92 39.80 -31.69
CA VAL A 46 -3.07 38.69 -31.29
C VAL A 46 -2.39 38.14 -32.55
N PRO A 47 -1.06 38.21 -32.65
CA PRO A 47 -0.37 37.68 -33.81
C PRO A 47 -0.58 36.17 -33.92
N GLN A 48 -0.76 35.67 -35.15
CA GLN A 48 -0.96 34.24 -35.41
C GLN A 48 0.18 33.37 -34.85
N ILE A 49 1.39 33.93 -34.80
CA ILE A 49 2.59 33.29 -34.25
C ILE A 49 2.44 32.91 -32.78
N TYR A 50 1.59 33.61 -32.03
CA TYR A 50 1.33 33.34 -30.62
C TYR A 50 0.44 32.11 -30.44
N HIS A 51 -0.54 31.88 -31.32
CA HIS A 51 -1.35 30.65 -31.30
C HIS A 51 -0.48 29.42 -31.57
N GLN A 52 0.48 29.54 -32.47
CA GLN A 52 1.46 28.51 -32.75
C GLN A 52 2.37 28.23 -31.55
N PHE A 53 2.92 29.26 -30.90
CA PHE A 53 3.72 29.11 -29.68
C PHE A 53 2.96 28.38 -28.56
N ILE A 54 1.70 28.76 -28.29
CA ILE A 54 0.88 28.10 -27.26
C ILE A 54 0.67 26.63 -27.60
N ALA A 55 0.34 26.31 -28.85
CA ALA A 55 0.17 24.93 -29.27
C ALA A 55 1.44 24.09 -29.10
N GLU A 56 2.60 24.64 -29.49
CA GLU A 56 3.90 23.95 -29.36
C GLU A 56 4.26 23.74 -27.89
N ARG A 57 4.04 24.75 -27.03
CA ARG A 57 4.30 24.65 -25.58
C ARG A 57 3.44 23.59 -24.90
N GLU A 58 2.13 23.59 -25.16
CA GLU A 58 1.22 22.61 -24.55
C GLU A 58 1.50 21.19 -25.05
N THR A 59 1.79 21.04 -26.35
CA THR A 59 2.20 19.74 -26.92
C THR A 59 3.49 19.23 -26.28
N TRP A 60 4.47 20.12 -26.07
CA TRP A 60 5.73 19.75 -25.43
C TRP A 60 5.53 19.32 -23.97
N LYS A 61 4.75 20.10 -23.22
CA LYS A 61 4.44 19.82 -21.82
C LYS A 61 3.68 18.50 -21.65
N HIS A 62 2.79 18.19 -22.58
CA HIS A 62 1.99 16.97 -22.51
C HIS A 62 2.83 15.70 -22.74
N TYR A 63 3.77 15.72 -23.69
CA TYR A 63 4.47 14.51 -24.13
C TYR A 63 5.89 14.34 -23.59
N PHE A 64 6.55 15.40 -23.12
CA PHE A 64 8.00 15.35 -22.90
C PHE A 64 8.49 15.62 -21.49
N GLU A 65 7.61 15.96 -20.53
CA GLU A 65 7.86 16.29 -19.09
C GLU A 65 8.97 17.34 -18.81
N ASP A 66 9.75 17.73 -19.81
CA ASP A 66 10.84 18.69 -19.79
C ASP A 66 10.33 20.12 -19.99
N GLU A 67 11.14 21.09 -19.57
CA GLU A 67 10.92 22.49 -19.88
C GLU A 67 10.85 22.73 -21.40
N PHE A 68 9.86 23.52 -21.83
CA PHE A 68 9.70 23.90 -23.22
C PHE A 68 10.85 24.82 -23.66
N PRO A 69 11.62 24.46 -24.70
CA PRO A 69 12.80 25.23 -25.09
C PRO A 69 12.47 26.52 -25.87
N GLY A 70 11.23 26.69 -26.34
CA GLY A 70 10.82 27.86 -27.12
C GLY A 70 10.68 29.10 -26.23
N LYS A 71 11.18 30.23 -26.72
CA LYS A 71 11.01 31.54 -26.06
C LYS A 71 9.67 32.15 -26.45
N ASP A 72 8.99 32.77 -25.49
CA ASP A 72 7.72 33.45 -25.75
C ASP A 72 7.94 34.60 -26.74
N PRO A 73 7.29 34.58 -27.93
CA PRO A 73 7.50 35.58 -28.97
C PRO A 73 7.06 36.99 -28.53
N LEU A 74 6.21 37.12 -27.50
CA LEU A 74 5.76 38.40 -26.98
C LEU A 74 6.58 38.90 -25.78
N TYR A 75 7.46 38.08 -25.22
CA TYR A 75 8.24 38.46 -24.03
C TYR A 75 9.10 39.69 -24.27
N ASN A 76 9.85 39.73 -25.38
CA ASN A 76 10.70 40.88 -25.70
C ASN A 76 9.87 42.14 -26.00
N CYS A 77 8.68 41.98 -26.60
CA CYS A 77 7.75 43.09 -26.82
C CYS A 77 7.22 43.65 -25.49
N PHE A 78 6.92 42.78 -24.54
CA PHE A 78 6.49 43.18 -23.20
C PHE A 78 7.61 43.90 -22.45
N VAL A 79 8.83 43.34 -22.45
CA VAL A 79 10.00 43.99 -21.82
C VAL A 79 10.30 45.34 -22.47
N ALA A 80 10.25 45.44 -23.81
CA ALA A 80 10.44 46.70 -24.51
C ALA A 80 9.33 47.72 -24.23
N ALA A 81 8.08 47.28 -24.07
CA ALA A 81 6.97 48.15 -23.68
C ALA A 81 7.15 48.69 -22.24
N LEU A 82 7.60 47.84 -21.32
CA LEU A 82 7.92 48.26 -19.95
C LEU A 82 9.09 49.24 -19.91
N ASP A 83 10.18 48.97 -20.62
CA ASP A 83 11.35 49.85 -20.73
C ASP A 83 10.99 51.20 -21.40
N TYR A 84 10.06 51.19 -22.36
CA TYR A 84 9.51 52.42 -22.95
C TYR A 84 8.65 53.22 -21.95
N ILE A 85 7.80 52.55 -21.17
CA ILE A 85 6.99 53.19 -20.10
C ILE A 85 7.89 53.79 -19.01
N GLU A 86 8.98 53.10 -18.65
CA GLU A 86 9.93 53.59 -17.65
C GLU A 86 10.78 54.77 -18.14
N ARG A 87 11.13 54.82 -19.45
CA ARG A 87 11.94 55.90 -20.03
C ARG A 87 11.15 57.16 -20.38
N GLU A 88 9.88 57.03 -20.76
CA GLU A 88 9.03 58.18 -21.15
C GLU A 88 7.66 58.16 -20.42
N PRO A 89 7.62 58.20 -19.07
CA PRO A 89 6.37 58.06 -18.31
C PRO A 89 5.37 59.20 -18.59
N GLU A 90 5.85 60.42 -18.83
CA GLU A 90 5.00 61.59 -19.07
C GLU A 90 4.23 61.52 -20.39
N ARG A 91 4.77 60.88 -21.44
CA ARG A 91 4.05 60.72 -22.70
C ARG A 91 2.91 59.70 -22.62
N HIS A 92 3.06 58.67 -21.79
CA HIS A 92 2.00 57.72 -21.53
C HIS A 92 0.85 58.34 -20.74
N ILE A 93 1.17 59.08 -19.67
CA ILE A 93 0.18 59.80 -18.86
C ILE A 93 -0.58 60.83 -19.70
N ASN A 94 0.10 61.55 -20.61
CA ASN A 94 -0.55 62.53 -21.48
C ASN A 94 -1.37 61.88 -22.61
N SER A 95 -1.01 60.69 -23.10
CA SER A 95 -1.84 59.98 -24.10
C SER A 95 -3.15 59.41 -23.52
N GLU A 96 -3.16 59.02 -22.24
CA GLU A 96 -4.38 58.62 -21.53
C GLU A 96 -5.15 59.85 -20.96
N GLY A 97 -4.44 60.94 -20.66
CA GLY A 97 -4.97 62.21 -20.19
C GLY A 97 -5.65 63.06 -21.28
N GLU A 98 -5.11 63.11 -22.50
CA GLU A 98 -5.71 63.87 -23.61
C GLU A 98 -7.01 63.24 -24.14
N ALA A 99 -7.18 61.92 -23.99
CA ALA A 99 -8.47 61.26 -24.20
C ALA A 99 -9.47 61.53 -23.05
N GLY A 100 -8.98 61.81 -21.83
CA GLY A 100 -9.79 62.06 -20.64
C GLY A 100 -10.22 63.51 -20.42
N LEU A 101 -9.57 64.49 -21.05
CA LEU A 101 -9.86 65.92 -20.87
C LEU A 101 -11.12 66.44 -21.60
N LYS A 102 -11.85 65.56 -22.30
CA LYS A 102 -13.18 65.84 -22.87
C LYS A 102 -14.29 64.95 -22.29
N SER A 103 -14.08 64.37 -21.10
CA SER A 103 -15.05 63.49 -20.46
C SER A 103 -16.03 64.31 -19.60
N THR A 104 -17.31 64.29 -19.96
CA THR A 104 -18.39 64.88 -19.14
C THR A 104 -18.55 64.11 -17.82
N ASN A 105 -19.13 64.73 -16.78
CA ASN A 105 -19.43 64.05 -15.49
C ASN A 105 -20.14 62.68 -15.64
N HIS A 106 -20.87 62.48 -16.73
CA HIS A 106 -21.56 61.23 -17.03
C HIS A 106 -20.60 60.06 -17.35
N ASP A 107 -19.46 60.35 -17.98
CA ASP A 107 -18.48 59.37 -18.44
C ASP A 107 -17.51 58.97 -17.30
N LEU A 108 -17.22 59.90 -16.38
CA LEU A 108 -16.58 59.58 -15.08
C LEU A 108 -17.45 58.67 -14.20
N MET A 109 -18.76 58.95 -14.13
CA MET A 109 -19.72 58.08 -13.41
C MET A 109 -19.77 56.66 -14.00
N GLY A 110 -19.76 56.54 -15.33
CA GLY A 110 -19.69 55.22 -16.00
C GLY A 110 -18.41 54.45 -15.66
N ARG A 111 -17.27 55.16 -15.60
CA ARG A 111 -15.98 54.56 -15.22
C ARG A 111 -15.93 54.14 -13.75
N ILE A 112 -16.53 54.91 -12.84
CA ILE A 112 -16.67 54.54 -11.42
C ILE A 112 -17.50 53.26 -11.29
N GLN A 113 -18.65 53.17 -11.97
CA GLN A 113 -19.49 51.96 -11.94
C GLN A 113 -18.77 50.72 -12.48
N GLN A 114 -17.95 50.87 -13.52
CA GLN A 114 -17.13 49.78 -14.05
C GLN A 114 -16.06 49.32 -13.06
N LEU A 115 -15.42 50.25 -12.36
CA LEU A 115 -14.43 49.93 -11.32
C LEU A 115 -15.09 49.26 -10.10
N GLU A 116 -16.26 49.73 -9.67
CA GLU A 116 -17.05 49.08 -8.60
C GLU A 116 -17.42 47.64 -8.98
N ALA A 117 -17.88 47.42 -10.22
CA ALA A 117 -18.18 46.08 -10.71
C ALA A 117 -16.91 45.20 -10.79
N ALA A 118 -15.75 45.77 -11.15
CA ALA A 118 -14.48 45.05 -11.17
C ALA A 118 -14.01 44.67 -9.76
N ILE A 119 -14.20 45.56 -8.77
CA ILE A 119 -13.90 45.31 -7.35
C ILE A 119 -14.78 44.17 -6.83
N GLN A 120 -16.10 44.23 -7.04
CA GLN A 120 -17.02 43.17 -6.61
C GLN A 120 -16.66 41.80 -7.22
N ARG A 121 -16.29 41.76 -8.49
CA ARG A 121 -15.81 40.51 -9.13
C ARG A 121 -14.53 40.00 -8.49
N LYS A 122 -13.59 40.89 -8.16
CA LYS A 122 -12.33 40.52 -7.49
C LYS A 122 -12.58 40.01 -6.08
N ASP A 123 -13.54 40.57 -5.36
CA ASP A 123 -13.93 40.10 -4.02
C ASP A 123 -14.51 38.69 -4.09
N LEU A 124 -15.39 38.40 -5.06
CA LEU A 124 -15.91 37.06 -5.29
C LEU A 124 -14.81 36.04 -5.63
N VAL A 125 -13.84 36.43 -6.46
CA VAL A 125 -12.67 35.58 -6.78
C VAL A 125 -11.83 35.32 -5.53
N THR A 126 -11.64 36.32 -4.68
CA THR A 126 -10.88 36.19 -3.43
C THR A 126 -11.57 35.25 -2.47
N GLN A 127 -12.88 35.40 -2.27
CA GLN A 127 -13.69 34.49 -1.44
C GLN A 127 -13.64 33.05 -1.96
N SER A 128 -13.80 32.85 -3.27
CA SER A 128 -13.71 31.52 -3.88
C SER A 128 -12.33 30.88 -3.69
N LYS A 129 -11.25 31.68 -3.74
CA LYS A 129 -9.90 31.19 -3.48
C LYS A 129 -9.73 30.75 -2.02
N ASP A 130 -10.27 31.51 -1.08
CA ASP A 130 -10.21 31.17 0.35
C ASP A 130 -10.99 29.87 0.66
N GLU A 131 -12.16 29.69 0.04
CA GLU A 131 -12.92 28.45 0.14
C GLU A 131 -12.16 27.24 -0.43
N LEU A 132 -11.52 27.39 -1.60
CA LEU A 132 -10.69 26.34 -2.19
C LEU A 132 -9.47 26.00 -1.32
N LEU A 133 -8.85 27.00 -0.69
CA LEU A 133 -7.76 26.78 0.25
C LEU A 133 -8.23 25.96 1.46
N LYS A 134 -9.38 26.30 2.03
CA LYS A 134 -9.98 25.56 3.14
C LYS A 134 -10.27 24.10 2.77
N ILE A 135 -10.87 23.85 1.59
CA ILE A 135 -11.12 22.47 1.11
C ILE A 135 -9.80 21.70 0.96
N LYS A 136 -8.75 22.36 0.46
CA LYS A 136 -7.43 21.74 0.31
C LYS A 136 -6.81 21.38 1.66
N GLU A 137 -6.94 22.24 2.67
CA GLU A 137 -6.49 21.95 4.04
C GLU A 137 -7.24 20.76 4.64
N GLU A 138 -8.57 20.72 4.50
CA GLU A 138 -9.40 19.60 4.96
C GLU A 138 -9.01 18.29 4.25
N THR A 139 -8.75 18.34 2.95
CA THR A 139 -8.29 17.18 2.15
C THR A 139 -6.92 16.69 2.63
N LEU A 140 -5.98 17.60 2.88
CA LEU A 140 -4.64 17.26 3.37
C LEU A 140 -4.70 16.57 4.74
N LEU A 141 -5.55 17.05 5.65
CA LEU A 141 -5.77 16.42 6.95
C LEU A 141 -6.37 15.02 6.82
N ALA A 142 -7.34 14.84 5.91
CA ALA A 142 -7.94 13.54 5.63
C ALA A 142 -6.91 12.56 5.05
N ASP A 143 -6.08 13.00 4.11
CA ASP A 143 -5.00 12.20 3.52
C ASP A 143 -3.96 11.79 4.57
N GLN A 144 -3.60 12.70 5.48
CA GLN A 144 -2.68 12.42 6.57
C GLN A 144 -3.25 11.36 7.53
N ALA A 145 -4.54 11.43 7.84
CA ALA A 145 -5.22 10.42 8.64
C ALA A 145 -5.26 9.06 7.92
N LEU A 146 -5.51 9.04 6.61
CA LEU A 146 -5.47 7.81 5.80
C LEU A 146 -4.09 7.17 5.77
N ILE A 147 -3.02 7.97 5.59
CA ILE A 147 -1.63 7.49 5.60
C ILE A 147 -1.31 6.88 6.97
N SER A 148 -1.61 7.60 8.06
CA SER A 148 -1.40 7.08 9.42
C SER A 148 -2.20 5.78 9.68
N GLY A 149 -3.41 5.68 9.14
CA GLY A 149 -4.22 4.46 9.23
C GLY A 149 -3.58 3.29 8.48
N LYS A 150 -3.07 3.52 7.27
CA LYS A 150 -2.34 2.51 6.48
C LYS A 150 -1.08 2.05 7.20
N ASP A 151 -0.29 2.96 7.78
CA ASP A 151 0.91 2.60 8.54
C ASP A 151 0.58 1.73 9.75
N SER A 152 -0.52 2.01 10.45
CA SER A 152 -0.97 1.16 11.56
C SER A 152 -1.34 -0.25 11.07
N ILE A 153 -2.00 -0.37 9.92
CA ILE A 153 -2.36 -1.67 9.33
C ILE A 153 -1.10 -2.44 8.93
N ILE A 154 -0.14 -1.78 8.29
CA ILE A 154 1.14 -2.39 7.89
C ILE A 154 1.86 -2.94 9.13
N LYS A 155 1.99 -2.14 10.20
CA LYS A 155 2.61 -2.59 11.45
C LYS A 155 1.89 -3.79 12.07
N MET A 156 0.55 -3.79 12.07
CA MET A 156 -0.20 -4.95 12.54
C MET A 156 0.11 -6.20 11.70
N ARG A 157 0.14 -6.07 10.38
CA ARG A 157 0.48 -7.19 9.47
C ARG A 157 1.90 -7.70 9.66
N GLU A 158 2.88 -6.82 9.85
CA GLU A 158 4.25 -7.19 10.15
C GLU A 158 4.32 -8.00 11.45
N THR A 159 3.60 -7.57 12.49
CA THR A 159 3.57 -8.33 13.76
C THR A 159 2.86 -9.68 13.63
N GLU A 160 1.79 -9.77 12.84
CA GLU A 160 1.11 -11.04 12.54
C GLU A 160 2.06 -11.99 11.80
N LEU A 161 2.72 -11.50 10.75
CA LEU A 161 3.65 -12.28 9.95
C LEU A 161 4.85 -12.77 10.77
N GLN A 162 5.37 -11.94 11.67
CA GLN A 162 6.45 -12.36 12.57
C GLN A 162 6.01 -13.49 13.52
N ARG A 163 4.78 -13.43 14.07
CA ARG A 163 4.24 -14.51 14.91
C ARG A 163 4.08 -15.81 14.15
N GLU A 164 3.60 -15.74 12.90
CA GLU A 164 3.46 -16.92 12.05
C GLU A 164 4.82 -17.55 11.72
N ILE A 165 5.83 -16.73 11.43
CA ILE A 165 7.22 -17.20 11.23
C ILE A 165 7.72 -17.94 12.48
N ASP A 166 7.49 -17.37 13.66
CA ASP A 166 7.93 -17.98 14.93
C ASP A 166 7.19 -19.30 15.20
N LEU A 167 5.91 -19.39 14.84
CA LEU A 167 5.11 -20.61 14.95
C LEU A 167 5.61 -21.70 14.00
N VAL A 168 5.92 -21.37 12.75
CA VAL A 168 6.52 -22.28 11.76
C VAL A 168 7.83 -22.85 12.30
N LYS A 169 8.75 -21.99 12.74
CA LYS A 169 10.03 -22.42 13.33
C LYS A 169 9.84 -23.32 14.56
N SER A 170 8.86 -23.03 15.40
CA SER A 170 8.53 -23.84 16.58
C SER A 170 8.06 -25.25 16.18
N HIS A 171 7.19 -25.36 15.17
CA HIS A 171 6.74 -26.65 14.63
C HIS A 171 7.90 -27.44 14.01
N GLU A 172 8.77 -26.79 13.22
CA GLU A 172 9.95 -27.43 12.64
C GLU A 172 10.90 -27.97 13.71
N ASN A 173 11.18 -27.18 14.75
CA ASN A 173 12.01 -27.60 15.88
C ASN A 173 11.40 -28.80 16.61
N THR A 174 10.07 -28.80 16.80
CA THR A 174 9.35 -29.92 17.42
C THR A 174 9.47 -31.18 16.57
N ILE A 175 9.27 -31.08 15.25
CA ILE A 175 9.44 -32.20 14.32
C ILE A 175 10.87 -32.74 14.38
N ALA A 176 11.88 -31.87 14.38
CA ALA A 176 13.28 -32.25 14.45
C ALA A 176 13.59 -33.01 15.75
N TRP A 177 13.12 -32.50 16.89
CA TRP A 177 13.29 -33.15 18.19
C TRP A 177 12.58 -34.51 18.25
N GLN A 178 11.31 -34.58 17.84
CA GLN A 178 10.55 -35.83 17.83
C GLN A 178 11.16 -36.87 16.89
N SER A 179 11.70 -36.44 15.74
CA SER A 179 12.37 -37.32 14.77
C SER A 179 13.67 -37.90 15.34
N ARG A 180 14.41 -37.12 16.14
CA ARG A 180 15.61 -37.59 16.84
C ARG A 180 15.25 -38.65 17.88
N ASP A 181 14.24 -38.39 18.70
CA ASP A 181 13.83 -39.30 19.76
C ASP A 181 13.25 -40.61 19.17
N ILE A 182 12.47 -40.55 18.07
CA ILE A 182 12.08 -41.76 17.32
C ILE A 182 13.31 -42.58 16.90
N ARG A 183 14.38 -41.94 16.43
CA ARG A 183 15.62 -42.64 16.03
C ARG A 183 16.25 -43.38 17.22
N GLU A 184 16.30 -42.72 18.38
CA GLU A 184 16.82 -43.31 19.62
C GLU A 184 15.95 -44.49 20.10
N LEU A 185 14.63 -44.34 20.07
CA LEU A 185 13.69 -45.41 20.40
C LEU A 185 13.80 -46.60 19.43
N ARG A 186 13.98 -46.35 18.13
CA ARG A 186 14.22 -47.41 17.13
C ARG A 186 15.54 -48.14 17.39
N SER A 187 16.59 -47.43 17.78
CA SER A 187 17.85 -48.04 18.22
C SER A 187 17.67 -48.93 19.45
N LYS A 188 16.89 -48.46 20.44
CA LYS A 188 16.54 -49.25 21.63
C LYS A 188 15.77 -50.52 21.27
N ILE A 189 14.80 -50.45 20.34
CA ILE A 189 14.10 -51.63 19.83
C ILE A 189 15.07 -52.62 19.17
N ALA A 190 15.99 -52.13 18.33
CA ALA A 190 16.97 -53.01 17.67
C ALA A 190 17.84 -53.75 18.70
N GLN A 191 18.30 -53.05 19.73
CA GLN A 191 19.05 -53.64 20.84
C GLN A 191 18.22 -54.68 21.61
N LEU A 192 16.98 -54.35 22.00
CA LEU A 192 16.09 -55.27 22.69
C LEU A 192 15.75 -56.50 21.84
N THR A 193 15.58 -56.32 20.53
CA THR A 193 15.28 -57.41 19.59
C THR A 193 16.47 -58.37 19.46
N LYS A 194 17.68 -57.83 19.29
CA LYS A 194 18.91 -58.65 19.30
C LYS A 194 19.07 -59.40 20.62
N ASN A 195 18.84 -58.71 21.73
CA ASN A 195 18.86 -59.27 23.07
C ASN A 195 17.83 -60.40 23.29
N ILE A 196 16.67 -60.35 22.63
CA ILE A 196 15.69 -61.44 22.64
C ILE A 196 16.20 -62.61 21.80
N GLN A 197 16.73 -62.36 20.59
CA GLN A 197 17.30 -63.38 19.71
C GLN A 197 18.47 -64.14 20.38
N ASP A 198 19.37 -63.42 21.06
CA ASP A 198 20.51 -64.03 21.78
C ASP A 198 20.04 -64.89 22.96
N LEU A 199 18.94 -64.52 23.62
CA LEU A 199 18.34 -65.32 24.71
C LEU A 199 17.64 -66.57 24.15
N ASP A 200 16.94 -66.43 23.03
CA ASP A 200 16.25 -67.52 22.33
C ASP A 200 17.25 -68.58 21.82
N GLN A 201 18.40 -68.15 21.28
CA GLN A 201 19.49 -69.07 20.92
C GLN A 201 20.08 -69.81 22.12
N LYS A 202 20.21 -69.13 23.28
CA LYS A 202 20.67 -69.77 24.52
C LYS A 202 19.66 -70.75 25.09
N PHE A 203 18.36 -70.50 24.90
CA PHE A 203 17.28 -71.42 25.28
C PHE A 203 17.42 -72.79 24.61
N ASN A 204 17.84 -72.82 23.34
CA ASN A 204 18.09 -74.06 22.60
C ASN A 204 19.30 -74.88 23.10
N SER A 205 19.99 -74.46 24.18
CA SER A 205 21.26 -75.06 24.63
C SER A 205 21.32 -75.51 26.12
N LYS A 206 20.35 -75.22 27.01
CA LYS A 206 20.40 -75.61 28.45
C LYS A 206 19.03 -75.80 29.15
N ASP A 207 19.00 -76.71 30.13
CA ASP A 207 17.85 -77.24 30.92
C ASP A 207 17.13 -76.28 31.91
N SER A 208 17.04 -74.96 31.66
CA SER A 208 16.24 -74.05 32.53
C SER A 208 15.31 -73.11 31.73
N PRO A 209 14.24 -73.65 31.13
CA PRO A 209 13.40 -72.93 30.17
C PRO A 209 12.54 -71.81 30.80
N HIS A 210 12.03 -71.98 32.03
CA HIS A 210 11.01 -71.06 32.57
C HIS A 210 11.53 -69.66 32.94
N LYS A 211 12.77 -69.52 33.44
CA LYS A 211 13.31 -68.19 33.81
C LYS A 211 13.67 -67.35 32.58
N LEU A 212 14.20 -67.98 31.54
CA LEU A 212 14.56 -67.32 30.28
C LEU A 212 13.32 -66.90 29.50
N GLN A 213 12.27 -67.74 29.49
CA GLN A 213 10.98 -67.41 28.87
C GLN A 213 10.37 -66.12 29.46
N ASN A 214 10.34 -66.01 30.79
CA ASN A 214 9.83 -64.82 31.47
C ASN A 214 10.60 -63.53 31.11
N ILE A 215 11.91 -63.63 30.87
CA ILE A 215 12.75 -62.50 30.45
C ILE A 215 12.45 -62.11 29.00
N CYS A 216 12.32 -63.08 28.09
CA CYS A 216 11.93 -62.83 26.71
C CYS A 216 10.55 -62.17 26.62
N ASP A 217 9.56 -62.69 27.36
CA ASP A 217 8.20 -62.11 27.39
C ASP A 217 8.19 -60.68 27.95
N SER A 218 8.99 -60.41 28.98
CA SER A 218 9.13 -59.07 29.55
C SER A 218 9.77 -58.08 28.55
N ARG A 219 10.85 -58.47 27.87
CA ARG A 219 11.49 -57.67 26.83
C ARG A 219 10.59 -57.46 25.62
N MET A 220 9.81 -58.46 25.22
CA MET A 220 8.83 -58.35 24.14
C MET A 220 7.71 -57.36 24.49
N LYS A 221 7.24 -57.33 25.75
CA LYS A 221 6.32 -56.30 26.24
C LYS A 221 6.93 -54.91 26.18
N GLU A 222 8.22 -54.76 26.51
CA GLU A 222 8.93 -53.49 26.40
C GLU A 222 9.01 -53.02 24.93
N VAL A 223 9.36 -53.90 23.99
CA VAL A 223 9.37 -53.59 22.54
C VAL A 223 8.00 -53.10 22.07
N LYS A 224 6.91 -53.79 22.48
CA LYS A 224 5.53 -53.37 22.14
C LYS A 224 5.23 -51.98 22.70
N LYS A 225 5.62 -51.69 23.94
CA LYS A 225 5.43 -50.38 24.58
C LYS A 225 6.18 -49.27 23.83
N VAL A 226 7.45 -49.49 23.49
CA VAL A 226 8.25 -48.52 22.74
C VAL A 226 7.68 -48.28 21.34
N ASN A 227 7.20 -49.33 20.66
CA ASN A 227 6.53 -49.20 19.36
C ASN A 227 5.27 -48.33 19.41
N VAL A 228 4.45 -48.44 20.46
CA VAL A 228 3.28 -47.58 20.66
C VAL A 228 3.70 -46.12 20.80
N THR A 229 4.77 -45.85 21.55
CA THR A 229 5.32 -44.50 21.70
C THR A 229 5.83 -43.92 20.37
N ILE A 230 6.54 -44.71 19.56
CA ILE A 230 7.00 -44.30 18.23
C ILE A 230 5.81 -43.93 17.34
N ARG A 231 4.79 -44.79 17.25
CA ARG A 231 3.59 -44.53 16.43
C ARG A 231 2.87 -43.24 16.83
N LYS A 232 2.79 -42.98 18.13
CA LYS A 232 2.18 -41.72 18.64
C LYS A 232 2.95 -40.50 18.12
N ARG A 233 4.28 -40.51 18.23
CA ARG A 233 5.14 -39.41 17.77
C ARG A 233 5.15 -39.26 16.25
N GLU A 234 5.07 -40.36 15.51
CA GLU A 234 4.93 -40.33 14.04
C GLU A 234 3.61 -39.70 13.61
N ASN A 235 2.53 -39.91 14.35
CA ASN A 235 1.26 -39.22 14.12
C ASN A 235 1.36 -37.73 14.43
N GLU A 236 1.97 -37.34 15.57
CA GLU A 236 2.19 -35.94 15.93
C GLU A 236 3.04 -35.20 14.87
N ILE A 237 4.13 -35.81 14.39
CA ILE A 237 4.94 -35.27 13.29
C ILE A 237 4.08 -35.11 12.03
N ARG A 238 3.22 -36.07 11.70
CA ARG A 238 2.35 -35.99 10.53
C ARG A 238 1.39 -34.82 10.62
N GLU A 239 0.75 -34.63 11.78
CA GLU A 239 -0.14 -33.50 12.04
C GLU A 239 0.60 -32.16 11.94
N LEU A 240 1.80 -32.06 12.49
CA LEU A 240 2.63 -30.85 12.40
C LEU A 240 3.06 -30.56 10.95
N ARG A 241 3.44 -31.58 10.17
CA ARG A 241 3.76 -31.43 8.75
C ARG A 241 2.57 -30.98 7.92
N GLU A 242 1.37 -31.47 8.23
CA GLU A 242 0.16 -31.00 7.55
C GLU A 242 -0.13 -29.54 7.87
N ARG A 243 0.03 -29.12 9.14
CA ARG A 243 -0.05 -27.70 9.52
C ARG A 243 0.98 -26.86 8.78
N LEU A 244 2.22 -27.34 8.65
CA LEU A 244 3.26 -26.64 7.89
C LEU A 244 2.92 -26.49 6.41
N ARG A 245 2.36 -27.53 5.79
CA ARG A 245 1.91 -27.49 4.39
C ARG A 245 0.85 -26.42 4.15
N MET A 246 -0.03 -26.18 5.12
CA MET A 246 -1.02 -25.10 5.03
C MET A 246 -0.37 -23.71 4.96
N TYR A 247 0.83 -23.53 5.52
CA TYR A 247 1.60 -22.29 5.40
C TYR A 247 2.35 -22.18 4.05
N GLU A 248 2.71 -23.31 3.43
CA GLU A 248 3.38 -23.35 2.11
C GLU A 248 2.40 -23.25 0.92
N GLY A 249 1.13 -23.61 1.12
CA GLY A 249 0.12 -23.78 0.06
C GLY A 249 -0.73 -22.57 -0.34
N VAL A 250 -0.42 -21.35 0.13
CA VAL A 250 -1.21 -20.14 -0.21
C VAL A 250 -0.41 -19.19 -1.11
N PRO A 251 -0.43 -19.39 -2.45
CA PRO A 251 -0.13 -18.30 -3.36
C PRO A 251 -1.37 -17.39 -3.46
N GLY A 252 -1.29 -16.19 -2.88
CA GLY A 252 -2.07 -15.05 -3.39
C GLY A 252 -3.46 -14.77 -2.80
N THR A 253 -3.89 -15.42 -1.72
CA THR A 253 -5.10 -14.97 -1.00
C THR A 253 -4.81 -14.77 0.48
N PHE A 254 -4.47 -13.54 0.85
CA PHE A 254 -4.63 -13.05 2.22
C PHE A 254 -6.12 -12.95 2.54
N VAL A 255 -6.78 -14.10 2.70
CA VAL A 255 -8.06 -14.16 3.41
C VAL A 255 -7.69 -14.07 4.88
N VAL A 256 -8.01 -12.93 5.48
CA VAL A 256 -8.11 -12.80 6.92
C VAL A 256 -9.12 -13.84 7.38
N SER A 257 -8.66 -14.98 7.88
CA SER A 257 -9.52 -15.78 8.74
C SER A 257 -9.86 -14.89 9.93
N PRO A 258 -11.15 -14.62 10.19
CA PRO A 258 -11.53 -13.93 11.41
C PRO A 258 -11.00 -14.78 12.54
N LEU A 259 -10.21 -14.15 13.43
CA LEU A 259 -9.96 -14.68 14.76
C LEU A 259 -11.24 -15.34 15.23
N ALA A 260 -11.18 -16.65 15.44
CA ALA A 260 -12.22 -17.39 16.11
C ALA A 260 -12.52 -16.59 17.38
N LYS A 261 -13.71 -15.98 17.42
CA LYS A 261 -14.27 -15.44 18.65
C LYS A 261 -14.15 -16.56 19.65
N GLY A 262 -13.25 -16.37 20.62
CA GLY A 262 -13.19 -17.21 21.79
C GLY A 262 -14.56 -17.14 22.42
N GLU A 263 -15.38 -18.16 22.15
CA GLU A 263 -16.51 -18.49 22.99
C GLU A 263 -15.92 -18.78 24.37
N ALA A 264 -15.92 -17.74 25.20
CA ALA A 264 -15.86 -17.90 26.63
C ALA A 264 -17.09 -18.73 27.04
N LYS A 265 -16.98 -20.05 26.95
CA LYS A 265 -17.80 -20.98 27.73
C LYS A 265 -17.49 -20.66 29.19
N LYS A 266 -18.30 -19.75 29.76
CA LYS A 266 -18.54 -19.64 31.20
C LYS A 266 -18.94 -21.04 31.68
N ARG A 267 -17.96 -21.82 32.12
CA ARG A 267 -18.19 -22.93 33.03
C ARG A 267 -18.65 -22.30 34.34
N SER A 268 -19.97 -22.17 34.46
CA SER A 268 -20.67 -21.98 35.71
C SER A 268 -20.36 -23.16 36.63
N SER A 269 -19.28 -23.06 37.41
CA SER A 269 -19.10 -23.84 38.62
C SER A 269 -19.96 -23.22 39.73
N LYS A 270 -21.29 -23.36 39.59
CA LYS A 270 -22.24 -23.14 40.68
C LYS A 270 -22.63 -24.50 41.24
N GLY A 271 -22.22 -24.74 42.48
CA GLY A 271 -23.02 -25.47 43.46
C GLY A 271 -23.29 -26.95 43.20
N LYS A 272 -22.25 -27.79 43.17
CA LYS A 272 -22.35 -29.18 43.65
C LYS A 272 -21.56 -29.28 44.96
N ARG A 273 -22.01 -28.52 45.96
CA ARG A 273 -21.60 -28.56 47.38
C ARG A 273 -22.80 -28.12 48.22
N GLU A 274 -23.90 -28.84 48.06
CA GLU A 274 -25.13 -28.62 48.84
C GLU A 274 -25.89 -29.95 49.07
N LYS A 275 -25.14 -31.06 49.16
CA LYS A 275 -25.66 -32.36 49.63
C LYS A 275 -24.76 -33.13 50.61
N ASP A 276 -23.58 -32.59 50.95
CA ASP A 276 -22.66 -33.23 51.91
C ASP A 276 -22.58 -32.52 53.27
N LEU A 277 -23.41 -31.49 53.50
CA LEU A 277 -23.54 -30.82 54.82
C LEU A 277 -24.90 -31.08 55.49
N GLN A 278 -25.76 -31.90 54.89
CA GLN A 278 -27.06 -32.29 55.46
C GLN A 278 -27.13 -33.75 55.91
N ASN A 279 -26.00 -34.47 55.85
CA ASN A 279 -25.88 -35.85 56.37
C ASN A 279 -24.91 -35.95 57.56
N LYS A 280 -24.56 -34.82 58.20
CA LYS A 280 -23.71 -34.78 59.41
C LYS A 280 -24.36 -34.07 60.60
N SER A 281 -25.65 -33.75 60.53
CA SER A 281 -26.42 -33.17 61.64
C SER A 281 -27.57 -34.07 62.15
N GLU A 282 -27.67 -35.33 61.72
CA GLU A 282 -28.72 -36.27 62.18
C GLU A 282 -28.16 -37.57 62.78
N LEU A 283 -26.94 -37.57 63.33
CA LEU A 283 -26.39 -38.75 64.02
C LEU A 283 -25.66 -38.45 65.34
N MET A 284 -26.01 -37.34 65.99
CA MET A 284 -25.70 -37.12 67.42
C MET A 284 -26.87 -36.41 68.11
N GLU A 285 -28.03 -37.05 68.12
CA GLU A 285 -29.01 -36.93 69.20
C GLU A 285 -29.55 -38.34 69.48
N TYR A 286 -29.41 -38.75 70.75
CA TYR A 286 -29.60 -40.07 71.38
C TYR A 286 -28.40 -41.03 71.38
#